data_AF-A0A496BAY7-F1
#
_entry.id   AF-A0A496BAY7-F1
#
_cell.length_a   1.000
_cell.length_b   1.000
_cell.length_c   1.000
_cell.angle_alpha   90.00
_cell.angle_beta   90.00
_cell.angle_gamma   90.00
#
_symmetry.space_group_name_H-M   'P 1'
#
loop_
_entity.id
_entity.type
_entity.pdbx_description
1 polymer ?
#
loop_
_entity_poly.entity_id
_entity_poly.type
_entity_poly.pdbx_seq_one_letter_code
_entity_poly.pdbx_strand_id
1 'polypeptide(L)'
;MKLPIHESQELSPSKEDSNLIPLEQLQVTDSQESGCSSCSSGCGTPSFSSAIEKESSGGFIGELGDRERDLRRPFTHKFKTERQSYVYDVNTDRIIQVSSVVYDIIDDFGVLSATDMIDKYGVQYASDEIRVAYDMIETANRDENLFSNNHPSEILYPLDAQSLQRLYDEDVRTLCLGVTEQCNLRCSYCTFSGTYEFHRAHNSTFMDFDTARRGIDFFKQHSILCDYVNLTFYGGEPLLNASLIKECVEYANSIFGRKRIEYHMTTNATLINDEICKMWIDNDFKIMVSLDGPKEMHDRYRLNGANRGSFDKIAQNLKKLRDMSPDYYRNNLKFGVVLSPPYDFEDLNDFFTHDPLADVRTMRASGVDSQDTTFFHDFTEEELDDKGRDELKDKYFRDLIQNNIRHDRPEREHRFMHALFGEGLEKLIPTIKATNPFPEVYHPGGICVPGLKTLFLTPGGDFFTCEKSSTASDLLRLGNLETGLDAIKGMANIESYSHAHDGCRYCYASRHCGTCFVKASAGEEFDGAVKMDNCNNHRAGFRQELTDIMTIMEENPGAFDHLKDVTLI
;
A
#
# COMPACT_ATOMS: atom_id res chain seq x y z
N MET A 1 -13.10 44.94 18.81
CA MET A 1 -12.30 44.32 19.89
C MET A 1 -10.92 44.09 19.30
N LYS A 2 -9.92 44.89 19.72
CA LYS A 2 -8.56 44.89 19.15
C LYS A 2 -7.78 43.70 19.70
N LEU A 3 -7.11 42.93 18.85
CA LEU A 3 -6.06 41.98 19.25
C LEU A 3 -4.68 42.59 18.93
N PRO A 4 -3.64 42.32 19.74
CA PRO A 4 -2.41 43.10 19.74
C PRO A 4 -1.36 42.57 18.75
N ILE A 5 -0.62 43.54 18.22
CA ILE A 5 0.61 43.43 17.44
C ILE A 5 1.73 42.99 18.39
N HIS A 6 2.52 41.98 18.01
CA HIS A 6 3.82 41.74 18.62
C HIS A 6 4.93 41.96 17.59
N GLU A 7 5.92 42.73 18.03
CA GLU A 7 7.00 43.34 17.28
C GLU A 7 8.05 42.34 16.76
N SER A 8 8.56 42.71 15.59
CA SER A 8 9.76 42.23 14.90
C SER A 8 11.04 42.31 15.75
N GLN A 9 11.89 41.29 15.65
CA GLN A 9 13.33 41.42 15.90
C GLN A 9 14.14 40.99 14.68
N GLU A 10 15.21 41.76 14.47
CA GLU A 10 16.00 41.91 13.26
C GLU A 10 16.91 40.71 12.93
N LEU A 11 17.08 40.49 11.61
CA LEU A 11 18.09 39.63 10.99
C LEU A 11 19.45 40.33 10.90
N SER A 12 20.55 39.60 11.11
CA SER A 12 21.79 39.61 10.27
C SER A 12 22.85 38.64 10.84
N PRO A 13 23.93 38.28 10.10
CA PRO A 13 23.94 37.54 8.84
C PRO A 13 24.89 36.31 8.82
N SER A 14 24.63 35.40 7.88
CA SER A 14 25.54 34.45 7.19
C SER A 14 26.50 33.54 7.98
N LYS A 15 26.35 32.22 7.77
CA LYS A 15 27.45 31.28 7.50
C LYS A 15 26.95 29.97 6.85
N GLU A 16 27.32 29.83 5.58
CA GLU A 16 27.78 28.61 4.86
C GLU A 16 27.04 27.28 5.06
N ASP A 17 26.40 26.84 3.97
CA ASP A 17 26.29 25.49 3.40
C ASP A 17 26.29 24.28 4.34
N SER A 18 25.09 23.76 4.62
CA SER A 18 24.83 22.33 4.68
C SER A 18 23.36 22.04 4.38
N ASN A 19 23.04 21.64 3.15
CA ASN A 19 21.71 21.15 2.74
C ASN A 19 21.44 19.72 3.28
N LEU A 20 21.60 19.51 4.57
CA LEU A 20 21.25 18.25 5.24
C LEU A 20 20.27 18.55 6.37
N ILE A 21 19.07 18.01 6.24
CA ILE A 21 18.05 18.02 7.28
C ILE A 21 18.61 17.22 8.48
N PRO A 22 18.61 17.75 9.72
CA PRO A 22 19.05 17.01 10.89
C PRO A 22 18.23 15.72 11.07
N LEU A 23 18.90 14.61 11.41
CA LEU A 23 18.29 13.29 11.66
C LEU A 23 17.07 13.33 12.60
N GLU A 24 17.01 14.31 13.50
CA GLU A 24 15.92 14.51 14.47
C GLU A 24 14.61 15.03 13.82
N GLN A 25 14.67 15.57 12.59
CA GLN A 25 13.50 15.97 11.79
C GLN A 25 13.05 14.89 10.80
N LEU A 26 13.82 13.80 10.64
CA LEU A 26 13.40 12.57 9.95
C LEU A 26 12.61 11.64 10.88
N GLN A 27 11.84 12.20 11.82
CA GLN A 27 10.81 11.45 12.52
C GLN A 27 9.81 10.97 11.46
N VAL A 28 9.98 9.70 11.06
CA VAL A 28 8.95 8.87 10.47
C VAL A 28 7.71 9.15 11.30
N THR A 29 6.73 9.84 10.72
CA THR A 29 5.53 10.25 11.45
C THR A 29 4.95 9.02 12.15
N ASP A 30 4.99 9.03 13.48
CA ASP A 30 4.32 8.08 14.36
C ASP A 30 2.80 8.23 14.19
N SER A 31 2.28 7.79 13.06
CA SER A 31 0.85 7.56 12.88
C SER A 31 0.55 6.10 13.21
N GLN A 32 0.13 5.91 14.46
CA GLN A 32 -0.61 4.79 15.03
C GLN A 32 0.15 3.56 15.53
N GLU A 33 0.43 3.65 16.84
CA GLU A 33 0.41 2.55 17.81
C GLU A 33 -0.91 1.75 17.74
N SER A 34 -1.01 0.80 16.80
CA SER A 34 -1.87 -0.38 16.94
C SER A 34 -1.40 -1.50 16.00
N GLY A 35 -0.70 -2.49 16.55
CA GLY A 35 -0.56 -3.86 16.02
C GLY A 35 -0.60 -4.09 14.50
N CYS A 36 0.14 -3.30 13.72
CA CYS A 36 0.14 -3.37 12.26
C CYS A 36 1.47 -3.92 11.74
N SER A 37 1.65 -5.24 11.87
CA SER A 37 2.72 -6.01 11.20
C SER A 37 2.50 -6.18 9.69
N SER A 38 1.63 -5.37 9.07
CA SER A 38 1.38 -5.46 7.65
C SER A 38 2.22 -4.45 6.88
N CYS A 39 3.39 -4.89 6.40
CA CYS A 39 4.05 -4.25 5.26
C CYS A 39 3.42 -4.66 3.91
N SER A 40 2.19 -5.20 3.92
CA SER A 40 1.38 -5.44 2.73
C SER A 40 0.45 -4.27 2.34
N SER A 41 0.47 -3.15 3.09
CA SER A 41 -0.23 -1.90 2.74
C SER A 41 0.58 -1.13 1.69
N GLY A 42 0.33 -1.40 0.41
CA GLY A 42 0.99 -0.69 -0.70
C GLY A 42 0.55 -1.16 -2.09
N CYS A 43 -0.62 -1.77 -2.19
CA CYS A 43 -1.30 -1.99 -3.45
C CYS A 43 -2.75 -1.62 -3.18
N GLY A 44 -3.20 -0.50 -3.74
CA GLY A 44 -4.63 -0.34 -3.97
C GLY A 44 -5.12 -1.61 -4.69
N THR A 45 -6.37 -1.99 -4.45
CA THR A 45 -7.03 -2.96 -5.33
C THR A 45 -6.77 -2.50 -6.76
N PRO A 46 -6.13 -3.32 -7.62
CA PRO A 46 -6.13 -3.03 -9.04
C PRO A 46 -7.59 -2.77 -9.43
N SER A 47 -7.86 -1.72 -10.20
CA SER A 47 -9.11 -1.70 -10.96
C SER A 47 -9.04 -2.91 -11.89
N PHE A 48 -9.82 -3.95 -11.64
CA PHE A 48 -9.78 -5.19 -12.44
C PHE A 48 -10.46 -5.04 -13.81
N SER A 49 -10.90 -3.83 -14.16
CA SER A 49 -11.34 -3.53 -15.52
C SER A 49 -10.13 -3.33 -16.43
N SER A 50 -9.89 -4.32 -17.30
CA SER A 50 -9.15 -4.18 -18.55
C SER A 50 -9.90 -3.34 -19.60
N ALA A 51 -10.95 -2.63 -19.21
CA ALA A 51 -11.70 -1.68 -20.03
C ALA A 51 -12.04 -0.42 -19.21
N ILE A 52 -11.04 0.22 -18.59
CA ILE A 52 -11.16 1.67 -18.40
C ILE A 52 -11.18 2.23 -19.81
N GLU A 53 -12.34 2.78 -20.23
CA GLU A 53 -12.40 3.65 -21.39
C GLU A 53 -11.16 4.54 -21.33
N LYS A 54 -10.34 4.49 -22.39
CA LYS A 54 -9.35 5.54 -22.65
C LYS A 54 -10.13 6.82 -22.95
N GLU A 55 -10.95 7.30 -22.01
CA GLU A 55 -11.23 8.70 -21.89
C GLU A 55 -9.87 9.36 -21.78
N SER A 56 -9.65 10.33 -22.65
CA SER A 56 -8.50 11.20 -22.64
C SER A 56 -8.33 11.77 -21.24
N SER A 57 -7.56 11.08 -20.40
CA SER A 57 -6.89 11.67 -19.26
C SER A 57 -6.30 12.97 -19.78
N GLY A 58 -6.66 14.11 -19.18
CA GLY A 58 -5.99 15.38 -19.42
C GLY A 58 -4.50 15.11 -19.55
N GLY A 59 -3.98 15.39 -20.75
CA GLY A 59 -2.93 14.62 -21.38
C GLY A 59 -1.70 14.38 -20.51
N PHE A 60 -1.32 13.11 -20.38
CA PHE A 60 0.11 12.80 -20.32
C PHE A 60 0.53 12.46 -21.74
N ILE A 61 0.87 13.48 -22.53
CA ILE A 61 1.24 13.34 -23.95
C ILE A 61 2.67 13.85 -24.13
N GLY A 62 3.53 12.96 -24.61
CA GLY A 62 4.52 13.18 -25.67
C GLY A 62 5.56 14.30 -25.57
N GLU A 63 6.83 13.89 -25.57
CA GLU A 63 8.02 14.70 -25.90
C GLU A 63 8.35 15.90 -24.97
N LEU A 64 9.65 16.22 -24.89
CA LEU A 64 10.23 17.27 -24.02
C LEU A 64 9.55 18.65 -24.16
N GLY A 65 8.89 18.94 -25.30
CA GLY A 65 8.20 20.20 -25.56
C GLY A 65 6.82 20.36 -24.90
N ASP A 66 6.12 19.28 -24.57
CA ASP A 66 4.84 19.35 -23.82
C ASP A 66 5.10 19.53 -22.31
N ARG A 67 6.21 18.99 -21.81
CA ARG A 67 6.60 19.08 -20.38
C ARG A 67 6.91 20.51 -19.92
N GLU A 68 7.46 21.38 -20.76
CA GLU A 68 7.69 22.80 -20.41
C GLU A 68 6.39 23.62 -20.36
N ARG A 69 5.39 23.25 -21.17
CA ARG A 69 4.06 23.86 -21.12
C ARG A 69 3.29 23.43 -19.86
N ASP A 70 3.48 22.19 -19.43
CA ASP A 70 2.88 21.67 -18.20
C ASP A 70 3.38 22.37 -16.93
N LEU A 71 4.67 22.74 -16.87
CA LEU A 71 5.23 23.50 -15.75
C LEU A 71 4.62 24.90 -15.57
N ARG A 72 3.85 25.40 -16.53
CA ARG A 72 3.13 26.68 -16.42
C ARG A 72 1.68 26.52 -15.99
N ARG A 73 1.14 25.30 -16.05
CA ARG A 73 -0.23 24.98 -15.65
C ARG A 73 -0.29 24.73 -14.14
N PRO A 74 -1.44 24.96 -13.49
CA PRO A 74 -1.65 24.55 -12.11
C PRO A 74 -1.35 23.06 -11.91
N PHE A 75 -0.59 22.73 -10.86
CA PHE A 75 -0.35 21.34 -10.50
C PHE A 75 -1.57 20.79 -9.76
N THR A 76 -2.56 20.36 -10.54
CA THR A 76 -3.89 19.99 -10.06
C THR A 76 -4.39 18.71 -10.73
N HIS A 77 -5.43 18.11 -10.17
CA HIS A 77 -6.17 17.02 -10.79
C HIS A 77 -7.67 17.23 -10.66
N LYS A 78 -8.39 17.11 -11.77
CA LYS A 78 -9.83 17.34 -11.85
C LYS A 78 -10.60 16.03 -11.75
N PHE A 79 -11.66 16.01 -10.96
CA PHE A 79 -12.59 14.87 -10.87
C PHE A 79 -14.01 15.35 -10.57
N LYS A 80 -15.01 14.47 -10.74
CA LYS A 80 -16.43 14.79 -10.54
C LYS A 80 -17.12 13.68 -9.79
N THR A 81 -18.11 14.05 -8.99
CA THR A 81 -19.17 13.16 -8.52
C THR A 81 -20.38 13.31 -9.44
N GLU A 82 -21.48 12.62 -9.16
CA GLU A 82 -22.74 12.84 -9.89
C GLU A 82 -23.29 14.27 -9.72
N ARG A 83 -22.92 14.97 -8.64
CA ARG A 83 -23.54 16.25 -8.24
C ARG A 83 -22.61 17.44 -8.37
N GLN A 84 -21.30 17.24 -8.18
CA GLN A 84 -20.34 18.34 -8.00
C GLN A 84 -19.06 18.12 -8.80
N SER A 85 -18.36 19.23 -9.05
CA SER A 85 -17.05 19.26 -9.71
C SER A 85 -15.98 19.64 -8.71
N TYR A 86 -14.86 18.91 -8.72
CA TYR A 86 -13.77 19.08 -7.79
C TYR A 86 -12.42 19.23 -8.49
N VAL A 87 -11.55 20.00 -7.85
CA VAL A 87 -10.13 20.08 -8.17
C VAL A 87 -9.36 19.65 -6.92
N TYR A 88 -8.57 18.59 -7.05
CA TYR A 88 -7.54 18.25 -6.08
C TYR A 88 -6.29 19.09 -6.39
N ASP A 89 -5.94 19.97 -5.47
CA ASP A 89 -4.75 20.82 -5.56
C ASP A 89 -3.54 20.08 -4.96
N VAL A 90 -2.60 19.71 -5.82
CA VAL A 90 -1.49 18.83 -5.43
C VAL A 90 -0.50 19.59 -4.54
N ASN A 91 -0.34 20.91 -4.71
CA ASN A 91 0.59 21.68 -3.91
C ASN A 91 0.13 21.84 -2.46
N THR A 92 -1.15 22.08 -2.22
CA THR A 92 -1.69 22.29 -0.88
C THR A 92 -2.33 21.04 -0.27
N ASP A 93 -2.45 19.96 -1.04
CA ASP A 93 -3.10 18.70 -0.65
C ASP A 93 -4.58 18.91 -0.26
N ARG A 94 -5.26 19.83 -0.96
CA ARG A 94 -6.65 20.21 -0.69
C ARG A 94 -7.57 19.74 -1.80
N ILE A 95 -8.76 19.28 -1.43
CA ILE A 95 -9.86 19.01 -2.35
C ILE A 95 -10.79 20.23 -2.35
N ILE A 96 -11.03 20.79 -3.53
CA ILE A 96 -11.74 22.06 -3.68
C ILE A 96 -12.94 21.84 -4.58
N GLN A 97 -14.15 22.09 -4.06
CA GLN A 97 -15.36 22.16 -4.88
C GLN A 97 -15.32 23.42 -5.74
N VAL A 98 -15.55 23.28 -7.04
CA VAL A 98 -15.48 24.38 -8.01
C VAL A 98 -16.73 24.46 -8.88
N SER A 99 -16.99 25.64 -9.44
CA SER A 99 -18.03 25.79 -10.48
C SER A 99 -17.59 25.16 -11.81
N SER A 100 -18.54 24.87 -12.69
CA SER A 100 -18.24 24.35 -14.04
C SER A 100 -17.30 25.26 -14.83
N VAL A 101 -17.44 26.59 -14.67
CA VAL A 101 -16.57 27.57 -15.34
C VAL A 101 -15.12 27.41 -14.86
N VAL A 102 -14.89 27.39 -13.54
CA VAL A 102 -13.55 27.19 -12.96
C VAL A 102 -12.99 25.83 -13.39
N TYR A 103 -13.80 24.78 -13.31
CA TYR A 103 -13.40 23.42 -13.71
C TYR A 103 -12.90 23.33 -15.16
N ASP A 104 -13.54 24.06 -16.08
CA ASP A 104 -13.20 23.99 -17.50
C ASP A 104 -11.99 24.85 -17.87
N ILE A 105 -11.77 25.97 -17.17
CA ILE A 105 -10.67 26.92 -17.50
C ILE A 105 -9.37 26.68 -16.72
N ILE A 106 -9.40 25.96 -15.59
CA ILE A 106 -8.27 25.90 -14.64
C ILE A 106 -6.97 25.38 -15.28
N ASP A 107 -7.05 24.43 -16.20
CA ASP A 107 -5.85 23.82 -16.81
C ASP A 107 -5.09 24.80 -17.72
N ASP A 108 -5.71 25.90 -18.14
CA ASP A 108 -5.09 26.94 -18.96
C ASP A 108 -4.66 28.16 -18.15
N PHE A 109 -4.92 28.18 -16.84
CA PHE A 109 -4.43 29.23 -15.95
C PHE A 109 -2.90 29.26 -15.95
N GLY A 110 -2.30 30.45 -15.91
CA GLY A 110 -0.84 30.63 -16.07
C GLY A 110 -0.31 30.49 -17.51
N VAL A 111 -1.10 29.95 -18.44
CA VAL A 111 -0.75 29.81 -19.87
C VAL A 111 -1.46 30.84 -20.73
N LEU A 112 -2.76 31.05 -20.49
CA LEU A 112 -3.61 32.01 -21.22
C LEU A 112 -3.89 33.26 -20.38
N SER A 113 -3.97 34.41 -21.05
CA SER A 113 -4.52 35.62 -20.42
C SER A 113 -6.03 35.49 -20.25
N ALA A 114 -6.62 36.31 -19.37
CA ALA A 114 -8.08 36.36 -19.22
C ALA A 114 -8.81 36.61 -20.56
N THR A 115 -8.24 37.43 -21.44
CA THR A 115 -8.80 37.70 -22.78
C THR A 115 -8.76 36.46 -23.66
N ASP A 116 -7.62 35.76 -23.70
CA ASP A 116 -7.48 34.54 -24.51
C ASP A 116 -8.37 33.40 -24.00
N MET A 117 -8.62 33.34 -22.68
CA MET A 117 -9.61 32.43 -22.11
C MET A 117 -11.04 32.76 -22.55
N ILE A 118 -11.40 34.05 -22.59
CA ILE A 118 -12.71 34.47 -23.11
C ILE A 118 -12.87 34.06 -24.58
N ASP A 119 -11.82 34.22 -25.39
CA ASP A 119 -11.84 33.82 -26.79
C ASP A 119 -11.98 32.29 -26.95
N LYS A 120 -11.30 31.51 -26.09
CA LYS A 120 -11.35 30.04 -26.13
C LYS A 120 -12.67 29.47 -25.62
N TYR A 121 -13.19 29.98 -24.50
CA TYR A 121 -14.32 29.40 -23.78
C TYR A 121 -15.64 30.18 -23.95
N GLY A 122 -15.62 31.31 -24.66
CA GLY A 122 -16.76 32.22 -24.83
C GLY A 122 -17.94 31.66 -25.62
N VAL A 123 -17.78 30.49 -26.27
CA VAL A 123 -18.90 29.74 -26.87
C VAL A 123 -19.75 29.04 -25.81
N GLN A 124 -19.13 28.63 -24.70
CA GLN A 124 -19.75 27.85 -23.63
C GLN A 124 -20.21 28.72 -22.46
N TYR A 125 -19.48 29.80 -22.17
CA TYR A 125 -19.70 30.65 -21.01
C TYR A 125 -19.73 32.13 -21.38
N ALA A 126 -20.48 32.95 -20.64
CA ALA A 126 -20.46 34.38 -20.84
C ALA A 126 -19.10 34.97 -20.46
N SER A 127 -18.65 36.01 -21.17
CA SER A 127 -17.33 36.63 -20.91
C SER A 127 -17.16 37.09 -19.47
N ASP A 128 -18.22 37.57 -18.82
CA ASP A 128 -18.17 38.02 -17.43
C ASP A 128 -18.05 36.83 -16.44
N GLU A 129 -18.63 35.66 -16.75
CA GLU A 129 -18.47 34.45 -15.94
C GLU A 129 -17.02 33.96 -15.98
N ILE A 130 -16.40 33.98 -17.17
CA ILE A 130 -14.99 33.60 -17.37
C ILE A 130 -14.07 34.56 -16.59
N ARG A 131 -14.33 35.88 -16.64
CA ARG A 131 -13.55 36.87 -15.87
C ARG A 131 -13.65 36.63 -14.37
N VAL A 132 -14.86 36.44 -13.85
CA VAL A 132 -15.06 36.16 -12.43
C VAL A 132 -14.32 34.88 -12.03
N ALA A 133 -14.41 33.81 -12.82
CA ALA A 133 -13.69 32.57 -12.57
C ALA A 133 -12.16 32.77 -12.61
N TYR A 134 -11.64 33.54 -13.56
CA TYR A 134 -10.22 33.87 -13.66
C TYR A 134 -9.73 34.63 -12.42
N ASP A 135 -10.44 35.69 -12.03
CA ASP A 135 -10.09 36.52 -10.87
C ASP A 135 -10.14 35.71 -9.56
N MET A 136 -11.08 34.76 -9.45
CA MET A 136 -11.16 33.83 -8.32
C MET A 136 -9.93 32.91 -8.25
N ILE A 137 -9.52 32.32 -9.37
CA ILE A 137 -8.33 31.46 -9.43
C ILE A 137 -7.07 32.28 -9.09
N GLU A 138 -6.94 33.49 -9.65
CA GLU A 138 -5.81 34.38 -9.38
C GLU A 138 -5.73 34.78 -7.90
N THR A 139 -6.86 35.12 -7.29
CA THR A 139 -6.94 35.47 -5.87
C THR A 139 -6.57 34.28 -4.99
N ALA A 140 -7.12 33.10 -5.26
CA ALA A 140 -6.81 31.87 -4.52
C ALA A 140 -5.32 31.49 -4.65
N ASN A 141 -4.73 31.69 -5.84
CA ASN A 141 -3.31 31.46 -6.08
C ASN A 141 -2.41 32.40 -5.28
N ARG A 142 -2.71 33.70 -5.33
CA ARG A 142 -1.93 34.73 -4.62
C ARG A 142 -2.04 34.61 -3.11
N ASP A 143 -3.26 34.37 -2.60
CA ASP A 143 -3.55 34.53 -1.17
C ASP A 143 -3.46 33.20 -0.40
N GLU A 144 -3.64 32.05 -1.06
CA GLU A 144 -3.66 30.73 -0.43
C GLU A 144 -2.69 29.70 -1.05
N ASN A 145 -1.88 30.09 -2.06
CA ASN A 145 -1.03 29.19 -2.87
C ASN A 145 -1.81 28.08 -3.62
N LEU A 146 -3.14 28.21 -3.75
CA LEU A 146 -3.97 27.27 -4.49
C LEU A 146 -3.70 27.37 -6.00
N PHE A 147 -3.83 26.26 -6.71
CA PHE A 147 -3.67 26.20 -8.15
C PHE A 147 -2.29 26.69 -8.62
N SER A 148 -1.28 26.57 -7.76
CA SER A 148 0.10 26.90 -8.10
C SER A 148 0.66 25.90 -9.12
N ASN A 149 1.48 26.40 -10.04
CA ASN A 149 2.25 25.61 -10.99
C ASN A 149 3.59 25.10 -10.41
N ASN A 150 3.74 25.12 -9.09
CA ASN A 150 4.96 24.65 -8.44
C ASN A 150 5.09 23.12 -8.58
N HIS A 151 6.24 22.67 -9.09
CA HIS A 151 6.61 21.26 -9.20
C HIS A 151 8.00 21.06 -8.61
N PRO A 152 8.30 19.91 -7.99
CA PRO A 152 9.67 19.59 -7.62
C PRO A 152 10.57 19.56 -8.85
N SER A 153 11.77 20.14 -8.73
CA SER A 153 12.78 20.12 -9.79
C SER A 153 13.54 18.78 -9.80
N GLU A 154 13.62 18.12 -8.64
CA GLU A 154 14.38 16.89 -8.45
C GLU A 154 13.60 15.86 -7.60
N ILE A 155 13.74 14.58 -7.96
CA ILE A 155 13.23 13.46 -7.17
C ILE A 155 14.42 12.76 -6.53
N LEU A 156 14.63 13.00 -5.24
CA LEU A 156 15.76 12.45 -4.49
C LEU A 156 15.29 11.95 -3.14
N TYR A 157 15.64 10.71 -2.82
CA TYR A 157 15.32 10.14 -1.51
C TYR A 157 16.10 10.88 -0.41
N PRO A 158 15.47 11.26 0.71
CA PRO A 158 16.09 12.13 1.71
C PRO A 158 17.15 11.44 2.60
N LEU A 159 17.53 10.20 2.26
CA LEU A 159 18.47 9.38 3.02
C LEU A 159 19.72 9.13 2.17
N ASP A 160 20.90 9.20 2.78
CA ASP A 160 22.14 8.76 2.14
C ASP A 160 22.55 7.35 2.60
N ALA A 161 23.52 6.74 1.92
CA ALA A 161 23.96 5.37 2.23
C ALA A 161 24.54 5.25 3.65
N GLN A 162 25.16 6.30 4.20
CA GLN A 162 25.71 6.27 5.56
C GLN A 162 24.58 6.28 6.61
N SER A 163 23.54 7.06 6.38
CA SER A 163 22.35 7.12 7.22
C SER A 163 21.57 5.83 7.14
N LEU A 164 21.44 5.25 5.94
CA LEU A 164 20.84 3.92 5.77
C LEU A 164 21.64 2.84 6.50
N GLN A 165 22.97 2.86 6.43
CA GLN A 165 23.80 1.91 7.17
C GLN A 165 23.56 2.00 8.68
N ARG A 166 23.46 3.22 9.24
CA ARG A 166 23.10 3.40 10.66
C ARG A 166 21.75 2.80 10.99
N LEU A 167 20.74 3.00 10.14
CA LEU A 167 19.42 2.40 10.34
C LEU A 167 19.48 0.86 10.28
N TYR A 168 20.26 0.29 9.36
CA TYR A 168 20.50 -1.15 9.31
C TYR A 168 21.20 -1.68 10.55
N ASP A 169 22.14 -0.92 11.13
CA ASP A 169 22.89 -1.33 12.31
C ASP A 169 22.04 -1.26 13.59
N GLU A 170 20.95 -0.48 13.61
CA GLU A 170 20.29 -0.09 14.87
C GLU A 170 18.76 -0.26 14.92
N ASP A 171 18.03 -0.16 13.80
CA ASP A 171 16.55 -0.04 13.75
C ASP A 171 15.87 -1.02 12.76
N VAL A 172 16.42 -2.21 12.54
CA VAL A 172 15.68 -3.28 11.84
C VAL A 172 14.52 -3.73 12.72
N ARG A 173 13.27 -3.57 12.24
CA ARG A 173 12.06 -3.77 13.07
C ARG A 173 11.42 -5.15 12.92
N THR A 174 11.59 -5.79 11.77
CA THR A 174 11.01 -7.09 11.47
C THR A 174 12.00 -7.98 10.74
N LEU A 175 12.24 -9.18 11.26
CA LEU A 175 12.90 -10.25 10.52
C LEU A 175 11.84 -11.24 10.03
N CYS A 176 11.83 -11.49 8.72
CA CYS A 176 11.01 -12.51 8.09
C CYS A 176 11.89 -13.69 7.69
N LEU A 177 11.69 -14.84 8.34
CA LEU A 177 12.41 -16.08 8.05
C LEU A 177 11.67 -16.89 6.98
N GLY A 178 12.29 -17.09 5.83
CA GLY A 178 11.85 -18.06 4.83
C GLY A 178 12.17 -19.47 5.28
N VAL A 179 11.34 -20.09 6.11
CA VAL A 179 11.66 -21.38 6.75
C VAL A 179 11.68 -22.56 5.78
N THR A 180 11.05 -22.41 4.61
CA THR A 180 11.07 -23.38 3.51
C THR A 180 10.62 -22.75 2.20
N GLU A 181 11.12 -23.25 1.08
CA GLU A 181 10.63 -22.91 -0.26
C GLU A 181 9.57 -23.91 -0.78
N GLN A 182 9.33 -24.98 -0.01
CA GLN A 182 8.33 -26.02 -0.30
C GLN A 182 6.93 -25.57 0.12
N CYS A 183 5.93 -25.95 -0.67
CA CYS A 183 4.52 -25.87 -0.30
C CYS A 183 3.86 -27.22 -0.56
N ASN A 184 2.83 -27.56 0.21
CA ASN A 184 1.99 -28.75 -0.03
C ASN A 184 0.77 -28.46 -0.93
N LEU A 185 0.52 -27.19 -1.26
CA LEU A 185 -0.42 -26.75 -2.28
C LEU A 185 0.28 -26.33 -3.58
N ARG A 186 -0.47 -26.27 -4.67
CA ARG A 186 -0.07 -25.85 -6.02
C ARG A 186 -1.08 -24.83 -6.54
N CYS A 187 -1.22 -23.73 -5.81
CA CYS A 187 -2.17 -22.69 -6.20
C CYS A 187 -1.76 -22.11 -7.55
N SER A 188 -2.69 -22.04 -8.51
CA SER A 188 -2.35 -21.63 -9.88
C SER A 188 -1.95 -20.15 -9.98
N TYR A 189 -2.55 -19.26 -9.19
CA TYR A 189 -2.18 -17.85 -9.11
C TYR A 189 -0.94 -17.59 -8.23
N CYS A 190 -0.34 -18.60 -7.61
CA CYS A 190 0.80 -18.41 -6.71
C CYS A 190 1.98 -17.82 -7.49
N THR A 191 2.70 -16.86 -6.92
CA THR A 191 3.94 -16.34 -7.53
C THR A 191 5.02 -17.43 -7.72
N PHE A 192 4.91 -18.55 -7.00
CA PHE A 192 5.80 -19.71 -7.13
C PHE A 192 5.21 -20.86 -7.99
N SER A 193 4.09 -20.63 -8.67
CA SER A 193 3.41 -21.63 -9.53
C SER A 193 4.21 -22.01 -10.77
N GLY A 194 5.14 -21.13 -11.19
CA GLY A 194 5.85 -21.21 -12.46
C GLY A 194 5.18 -20.43 -13.61
N THR A 195 4.07 -19.74 -13.36
CA THR A 195 3.44 -18.85 -14.35
C THR A 195 4.05 -17.45 -14.36
N TYR A 196 4.86 -17.10 -13.35
CA TYR A 196 5.50 -15.80 -13.19
C TYR A 196 6.95 -15.85 -13.66
N GLU A 197 7.33 -15.05 -14.66
CA GLU A 197 8.61 -15.16 -15.37
C GLU A 197 9.83 -14.97 -14.47
N PHE A 198 9.81 -13.94 -13.60
CA PHE A 198 10.97 -13.56 -12.80
C PHE A 198 10.95 -14.12 -11.38
N HIS A 199 10.05 -15.03 -11.06
CA HIS A 199 9.96 -15.64 -9.73
C HIS A 199 10.51 -17.07 -9.71
N ARG A 200 11.05 -17.49 -8.56
CA ARG A 200 11.41 -18.88 -8.37
C ARG A 200 10.17 -19.78 -8.39
N ALA A 201 10.35 -21.04 -8.76
CA ALA A 201 9.33 -22.07 -8.56
C ALA A 201 9.38 -22.68 -7.15
N HIS A 202 8.36 -23.47 -6.80
CA HIS A 202 8.40 -24.34 -5.63
C HIS A 202 9.55 -25.36 -5.73
N ASN A 203 10.28 -25.56 -4.63
CA ASN A 203 11.32 -26.59 -4.52
C ASN A 203 11.39 -27.13 -3.07
N SER A 204 12.27 -28.11 -2.83
CA SER A 204 12.36 -28.82 -1.54
C SER A 204 13.40 -28.24 -0.57
N THR A 205 13.71 -26.95 -0.66
CA THR A 205 14.68 -26.29 0.23
C THR A 205 14.03 -26.01 1.59
N PHE A 206 14.73 -26.37 2.67
CA PHE A 206 14.35 -26.08 4.05
C PHE A 206 15.49 -25.32 4.72
N MET A 207 15.13 -24.31 5.51
CA MET A 207 16.08 -23.65 6.40
C MET A 207 16.44 -24.60 7.54
N ASP A 208 17.71 -24.61 7.94
CA ASP A 208 18.16 -25.30 9.14
C ASP A 208 18.18 -24.36 10.36
N PHE A 209 18.29 -24.95 11.55
CA PHE A 209 18.30 -24.17 12.79
C PHE A 209 19.54 -23.28 12.92
N ASP A 210 20.71 -23.67 12.40
CA ASP A 210 21.89 -22.82 12.52
C ASP A 210 21.74 -21.52 11.73
N THR A 211 21.24 -21.59 10.50
CA THR A 211 20.94 -20.43 9.66
C THR A 211 19.90 -19.53 10.33
N ALA A 212 18.80 -20.11 10.80
CA ALA A 212 17.75 -19.35 11.50
C ALA A 212 18.28 -18.68 12.78
N ARG A 213 19.04 -19.42 13.59
CA ARG A 213 19.67 -18.94 14.83
C ARG A 213 20.60 -17.76 14.54
N ARG A 214 21.46 -17.88 13.53
CA ARG A 214 22.36 -16.80 13.08
C ARG A 214 21.57 -15.57 12.60
N GLY A 215 20.47 -15.77 11.88
CA GLY A 215 19.55 -14.69 11.49
C GLY A 215 18.90 -13.99 12.68
N ILE A 216 18.46 -14.75 13.68
CA ILE A 216 17.88 -14.21 14.93
C ILE A 216 18.94 -13.46 15.75
N ASP A 217 20.17 -13.97 15.82
CA ASP A 217 21.30 -13.28 16.45
C ASP A 217 21.63 -11.96 15.76
N PHE A 218 21.67 -11.97 14.41
CA PHE A 218 21.82 -10.77 13.59
C PHE A 218 20.70 -9.77 13.90
N PHE A 219 19.44 -10.20 13.82
CA PHE A 219 18.30 -9.30 14.08
C PHE A 219 18.31 -8.71 15.50
N LYS A 220 18.73 -9.46 16.52
CA LYS A 220 18.89 -8.92 17.87
C LYS A 220 19.95 -7.81 17.92
N GLN A 221 21.08 -7.98 17.23
CA GLN A 221 22.15 -6.99 17.17
C GLN A 221 21.76 -5.74 16.38
N HIS A 222 20.89 -5.90 15.38
CA HIS A 222 20.48 -4.86 14.44
C HIS A 222 19.14 -4.18 14.79
N SER A 223 18.59 -4.44 15.97
CA SER A 223 17.30 -3.88 16.44
C SER A 223 17.43 -3.14 17.77
N ILE A 224 18.63 -2.68 18.13
CA ILE A 224 18.93 -2.16 19.48
C ILE A 224 18.10 -0.94 19.88
N LEU A 225 17.62 -0.14 18.92
CA LEU A 225 16.75 1.01 19.19
C LEU A 225 15.25 0.64 19.25
N CYS A 226 14.89 -0.60 18.92
CA CYS A 226 13.51 -1.05 18.95
C CYS A 226 13.15 -1.62 20.34
N ASP A 227 12.16 -1.03 21.01
CA ASP A 227 11.56 -1.58 22.24
C ASP A 227 10.72 -2.85 21.97
N TYR A 228 10.33 -3.01 20.71
CA TYR A 228 9.47 -4.06 20.21
C TYR A 228 9.92 -4.50 18.82
N VAL A 229 9.89 -5.81 18.58
CA VAL A 229 10.35 -6.43 17.33
C VAL A 229 9.36 -7.48 16.82
N ASN A 230 9.37 -7.69 15.51
CA ASN A 230 8.58 -8.70 14.84
C ASN A 230 9.44 -9.84 14.31
N LEU A 231 9.09 -11.07 14.65
CA LEU A 231 9.64 -12.26 14.00
C LEU A 231 8.55 -12.95 13.19
N THR A 232 8.67 -12.87 11.87
CA THR A 232 7.69 -13.42 10.92
C THR A 232 8.22 -14.71 10.33
N PHE A 233 7.36 -15.73 10.22
CA PHE A 233 7.67 -16.98 9.54
C PHE A 233 6.93 -17.05 8.21
N TYR A 234 7.68 -17.25 7.13
CA TYR A 234 7.19 -17.25 5.76
C TYR A 234 7.80 -18.42 4.98
N GLY A 235 7.40 -18.59 3.73
CA GLY A 235 7.90 -19.65 2.85
C GLY A 235 6.90 -20.05 1.78
N GLY A 236 7.03 -21.27 1.28
CA GLY A 236 5.96 -21.89 0.49
C GLY A 236 4.76 -22.27 1.38
N GLU A 237 4.97 -23.14 2.37
CA GLU A 237 4.07 -23.35 3.51
C GLU A 237 4.93 -23.48 4.78
N PRO A 238 4.96 -22.47 5.67
CA PRO A 238 5.86 -22.47 6.81
C PRO A 238 5.62 -23.64 7.77
N LEU A 239 4.39 -24.14 7.91
CA LEU A 239 4.09 -25.27 8.81
C LEU A 239 4.67 -26.61 8.35
N LEU A 240 5.23 -26.71 7.13
CA LEU A 240 6.05 -27.86 6.75
C LEU A 240 7.35 -27.94 7.57
N ASN A 241 7.80 -26.82 8.14
CA ASN A 241 8.97 -26.75 9.02
C ASN A 241 8.60 -26.28 10.44
N ALA A 242 7.48 -26.79 10.97
CA ALA A 242 6.97 -26.41 12.29
C ALA A 242 7.95 -26.67 13.44
N SER A 243 8.81 -27.70 13.33
CA SER A 243 9.85 -27.97 14.33
C SER A 243 10.87 -26.82 14.41
N LEU A 244 11.35 -26.33 13.26
CA LEU A 244 12.26 -25.19 13.22
C LEU A 244 11.61 -23.94 13.83
N ILE A 245 10.35 -23.67 13.48
CA ILE A 245 9.60 -22.51 14.01
C ILE A 245 9.58 -22.56 15.54
N LYS A 246 9.30 -23.72 16.12
CA LYS A 246 9.32 -23.92 17.57
C LYS A 246 10.70 -23.64 18.17
N GLU A 247 11.77 -24.18 17.57
CA GLU A 247 13.15 -23.92 18.02
C GLU A 247 13.50 -22.42 17.92
N CYS A 248 13.05 -21.74 16.87
CA CYS A 248 13.26 -20.30 16.69
C CYS A 248 12.53 -19.47 17.75
N VAL A 249 11.27 -19.80 18.06
CA VAL A 249 10.48 -19.13 19.10
C VAL A 249 11.14 -19.31 20.48
N GLU A 250 11.50 -20.54 20.83
CA GLU A 250 12.19 -20.86 22.09
C GLU A 250 13.52 -20.10 22.20
N TYR A 251 14.31 -20.10 21.12
CA TYR A 251 15.59 -19.38 21.07
C TYR A 251 15.42 -17.86 21.18
N ALA A 252 14.52 -17.26 20.39
CA ALA A 252 14.25 -15.83 20.41
C ALA A 252 13.80 -15.37 21.80
N ASN A 253 12.85 -16.08 22.42
CA ASN A 253 12.39 -15.81 23.79
C ASN A 253 13.56 -15.87 24.81
N SER A 254 14.54 -16.75 24.59
CA SER A 254 15.69 -16.89 25.49
C SER A 254 16.71 -15.74 25.38
N ILE A 255 16.86 -15.12 24.19
CA ILE A 255 17.92 -14.13 23.96
C ILE A 255 17.45 -12.67 23.94
N PHE A 256 16.19 -12.39 23.62
CA PHE A 256 15.69 -11.01 23.52
C PHE A 256 15.37 -10.36 24.88
N GLY A 257 15.40 -11.14 25.96
CA GLY A 257 15.33 -10.64 27.34
C GLY A 257 13.99 -9.95 27.63
N ARG A 258 14.02 -8.63 27.85
CA ARG A 258 12.81 -7.82 28.13
C ARG A 258 12.17 -7.20 26.89
N LYS A 259 12.84 -7.29 25.73
CA LYS A 259 12.29 -6.73 24.48
C LYS A 259 11.04 -7.53 24.09
N ARG A 260 9.93 -6.83 23.78
CA ARG A 260 8.70 -7.49 23.36
C ARG A 260 8.89 -8.04 21.95
N ILE A 261 8.59 -9.33 21.77
CA ILE A 261 8.58 -9.98 20.46
C ILE A 261 7.13 -10.26 20.08
N GLU A 262 6.74 -9.93 18.86
CA GLU A 262 5.53 -10.49 18.26
C GLU A 262 5.87 -11.45 17.14
N TYR A 263 5.11 -12.55 17.11
CA TYR A 263 5.26 -13.58 16.12
C TYR A 263 4.15 -13.51 15.09
N HIS A 264 4.53 -13.55 13.81
CA HIS A 264 3.59 -13.49 12.69
C HIS A 264 3.81 -14.67 11.75
N MET A 265 2.75 -15.12 11.09
CA MET A 265 2.85 -16.16 10.08
C MET A 265 1.71 -16.06 9.07
N THR A 266 2.02 -16.35 7.81
CA THR A 266 1.02 -16.61 6.77
C THR A 266 1.02 -18.10 6.46
N THR A 267 -0.13 -18.76 6.52
CA THR A 267 -0.25 -20.21 6.29
C THR A 267 -1.49 -20.54 5.46
N ASN A 268 -1.43 -21.63 4.71
CA ASN A 268 -2.59 -22.25 4.08
C ASN A 268 -3.44 -23.06 5.06
N ALA A 269 -3.05 -23.16 6.35
CA ALA A 269 -3.78 -23.80 7.43
C ALA A 269 -4.07 -25.31 7.28
N THR A 270 -3.55 -25.98 6.26
CA THR A 270 -3.81 -27.43 6.03
C THR A 270 -3.08 -28.35 7.01
N LEU A 271 -2.02 -27.87 7.66
CA LEU A 271 -1.15 -28.66 8.54
C LEU A 271 -1.36 -28.42 10.04
N ILE A 272 -2.30 -27.55 10.42
CA ILE A 272 -2.60 -27.24 11.82
C ILE A 272 -2.97 -28.50 12.61
N ASN A 273 -2.42 -28.61 13.81
CA ASN A 273 -2.68 -29.67 14.78
C ASN A 273 -2.66 -29.12 16.22
N ASP A 274 -2.83 -29.96 17.24
CA ASP A 274 -2.90 -29.51 18.65
C ASP A 274 -1.62 -28.81 19.13
N GLU A 275 -0.46 -29.31 18.71
CA GLU A 275 0.82 -28.73 19.10
C GLU A 275 1.01 -27.34 18.50
N ILE A 276 0.67 -27.17 17.21
CA ILE A 276 0.72 -25.88 16.51
C ILE A 276 -0.25 -24.88 17.15
N CYS A 277 -1.49 -25.29 17.41
CA CYS A 277 -2.47 -24.42 18.08
C CYS A 277 -1.97 -23.97 19.45
N LYS A 278 -1.40 -24.89 20.24
CA LYS A 278 -0.84 -24.56 21.55
C LYS A 278 0.32 -23.59 21.44
N MET A 279 1.27 -23.82 20.53
CA MET A 279 2.39 -22.92 20.28
C MET A 279 1.90 -21.50 19.93
N TRP A 280 0.90 -21.40 19.05
CA TRP A 280 0.29 -20.14 18.64
C TRP A 280 -0.38 -19.40 19.80
N ILE A 281 -1.18 -20.09 20.61
CA ILE A 281 -1.88 -19.51 21.76
C ILE A 281 -0.89 -19.09 22.85
N ASP A 282 0.04 -19.97 23.21
CA ASP A 282 1.00 -19.74 24.30
C ASP A 282 1.95 -18.56 24.00
N ASN A 283 2.17 -18.24 22.72
CA ASN A 283 3.07 -17.16 22.28
C ASN A 283 2.33 -15.99 21.58
N ASP A 284 1.00 -15.93 21.69
CA ASP A 284 0.15 -14.86 21.11
C ASP A 284 0.41 -14.54 19.61
N PHE A 285 0.65 -15.58 18.80
CA PHE A 285 0.92 -15.41 17.37
C PHE A 285 -0.20 -14.60 16.68
N LYS A 286 0.15 -13.81 15.67
CA LYS A 286 -0.84 -13.25 14.71
C LYS A 286 -0.74 -14.03 13.42
N ILE A 287 -1.84 -14.66 13.03
CA ILE A 287 -1.86 -15.62 11.92
C ILE A 287 -2.71 -15.06 10.78
N MET A 288 -2.12 -14.94 9.60
CA MET A 288 -2.84 -14.75 8.35
C MET A 288 -3.13 -16.12 7.74
N VAL A 289 -4.41 -16.48 7.69
CA VAL A 289 -4.86 -17.71 7.05
C VAL A 289 -5.31 -17.41 5.64
N SER A 290 -4.83 -18.20 4.70
CA SER A 290 -5.18 -18.04 3.29
C SER A 290 -6.52 -18.73 3.01
N LEU A 291 -7.58 -17.95 2.77
CA LEU A 291 -8.95 -18.45 2.57
C LEU A 291 -9.68 -17.55 1.56
N ASP A 292 -9.84 -18.02 0.32
CA ASP A 292 -10.39 -17.20 -0.76
C ASP A 292 -11.92 -17.15 -0.85
N GLY A 293 -12.65 -17.64 0.17
CA GLY A 293 -14.11 -17.64 0.18
C GLY A 293 -14.73 -19.05 0.22
N PRO A 294 -15.94 -19.25 -0.36
CA PRO A 294 -16.64 -20.52 -0.29
C PRO A 294 -15.88 -21.64 -1.00
N LYS A 295 -16.20 -22.88 -0.64
CA LYS A 295 -15.48 -24.09 -1.07
C LYS A 295 -15.17 -24.12 -2.56
N GLU A 296 -16.17 -23.86 -3.40
CA GLU A 296 -16.02 -23.98 -4.86
C GLU A 296 -15.04 -22.96 -5.43
N MET A 297 -15.09 -21.71 -4.96
CA MET A 297 -14.16 -20.65 -5.36
C MET A 297 -12.75 -20.92 -4.83
N HIS A 298 -12.64 -21.31 -3.56
CA HIS A 298 -11.37 -21.63 -2.92
C HIS A 298 -10.67 -22.82 -3.59
N ASP A 299 -11.39 -23.94 -3.76
CA ASP A 299 -10.85 -25.18 -4.30
C ASP A 299 -10.57 -25.10 -5.81
N ARG A 300 -11.12 -24.11 -6.52
CA ARG A 300 -10.79 -23.85 -7.94
C ARG A 300 -9.29 -23.62 -8.12
N TYR A 301 -8.67 -22.88 -7.20
CA TYR A 301 -7.28 -22.48 -7.31
C TYR A 301 -6.39 -23.10 -6.26
N ARG A 302 -6.85 -23.29 -5.02
CA ARG A 302 -6.02 -23.82 -3.92
C ARG A 302 -6.03 -25.34 -3.87
N LEU A 303 -5.47 -25.95 -4.92
CA LEU A 303 -5.35 -27.41 -5.05
C LEU A 303 -4.04 -27.92 -4.44
N ASN A 304 -4.03 -29.15 -3.97
CA ASN A 304 -2.78 -29.84 -3.62
C ASN A 304 -2.11 -30.48 -4.86
N GLY A 305 -0.92 -31.04 -4.69
CA GLY A 305 -0.18 -31.72 -5.77
C GLY A 305 -0.88 -32.96 -6.36
N ALA A 306 -2.01 -33.39 -5.79
CA ALA A 306 -2.88 -34.45 -6.32
C ALA A 306 -4.19 -33.89 -6.91
N ASN A 307 -4.26 -32.59 -7.20
CA ASN A 307 -5.42 -31.87 -7.74
C ASN A 307 -6.68 -32.00 -6.89
N ARG A 308 -6.53 -32.06 -5.56
CA ARG A 308 -7.66 -32.05 -4.62
C ARG A 308 -7.76 -30.71 -3.92
N GLY A 309 -9.00 -30.24 -3.74
CA GLY A 309 -9.34 -29.07 -2.95
C GLY A 309 -8.81 -29.13 -1.52
N SER A 310 -8.56 -27.96 -0.94
CA SER A 310 -7.98 -27.79 0.40
C SER A 310 -8.97 -27.24 1.42
N PHE A 311 -10.12 -26.70 1.00
CA PHE A 311 -11.10 -26.04 1.86
C PHE A 311 -11.55 -26.90 3.04
N ASP A 312 -11.95 -28.16 2.80
CA ASP A 312 -12.49 -29.01 3.88
C ASP A 312 -11.45 -29.26 4.97
N LYS A 313 -10.19 -29.43 4.56
CA LYS A 313 -9.08 -29.66 5.49
C LYS A 313 -8.82 -28.40 6.32
N ILE A 314 -8.84 -27.23 5.68
CA ILE A 314 -8.70 -25.93 6.34
C ILE A 314 -9.84 -25.70 7.32
N ALA A 315 -11.09 -25.89 6.89
CA ALA A 315 -12.28 -25.70 7.72
C ALA A 315 -12.26 -26.60 8.97
N GLN A 316 -11.87 -27.88 8.83
CA GLN A 316 -11.71 -28.80 9.96
C GLN A 316 -10.64 -28.32 10.95
N ASN A 317 -9.49 -27.89 10.43
CA ASN A 317 -8.35 -27.44 11.22
C ASN A 317 -8.63 -26.10 11.94
N LEU A 318 -9.29 -25.15 11.27
CA LEU A 318 -9.70 -23.88 11.85
C LEU A 318 -10.80 -24.05 12.89
N LYS A 319 -11.77 -24.94 12.64
CA LYS A 319 -12.76 -25.32 13.65
C LYS A 319 -12.08 -25.83 14.92
N LYS A 320 -11.06 -26.67 14.80
CA LYS A 320 -10.28 -27.17 15.94
C LYS A 320 -9.62 -26.05 16.74
N LEU A 321 -9.01 -25.06 16.07
CA LEU A 321 -8.45 -23.89 16.75
C LEU A 321 -9.53 -23.05 17.44
N ARG A 322 -10.65 -22.80 16.76
CA ARG A 322 -11.79 -22.06 17.31
C ARG A 322 -12.38 -22.75 18.55
N ASP A 323 -12.55 -24.07 18.50
CA ASP A 323 -13.09 -24.86 19.60
C ASP A 323 -12.12 -24.89 20.80
N MET A 324 -10.81 -24.76 20.56
CA MET A 324 -9.77 -24.70 21.59
C MET A 324 -9.66 -23.31 22.25
N SER A 325 -9.74 -22.23 21.47
CA SER A 325 -9.69 -20.86 21.96
C SER A 325 -10.47 -19.91 21.03
N PRO A 326 -11.77 -19.68 21.29
CA PRO A 326 -12.60 -18.78 20.48
C PRO A 326 -12.08 -17.34 20.45
N ASP A 327 -11.58 -16.84 21.58
CA ASP A 327 -11.07 -15.47 21.68
C ASP A 327 -9.79 -15.29 20.85
N TYR A 328 -8.86 -16.25 20.93
CA TYR A 328 -7.66 -16.22 20.09
C TYR A 328 -8.04 -16.31 18.62
N TYR A 329 -8.93 -17.23 18.24
CA TYR A 329 -9.43 -17.34 16.87
C TYR A 329 -9.97 -16.02 16.34
N ARG A 330 -10.83 -15.33 17.11
CA ARG A 330 -11.47 -14.09 16.67
C ARG A 330 -10.50 -12.90 16.58
N ASN A 331 -9.51 -12.84 17.47
CA ASN A 331 -8.66 -11.65 17.67
C ASN A 331 -7.29 -11.75 16.99
N ASN A 332 -6.77 -12.97 16.81
CA ASN A 332 -5.40 -13.20 16.34
C ASN A 332 -5.34 -13.76 14.92
N LEU A 333 -6.43 -14.35 14.42
CA LEU A 333 -6.51 -14.75 13.02
C LEU A 333 -7.05 -13.62 12.16
N LYS A 334 -6.50 -13.55 10.95
CA LYS A 334 -6.97 -12.72 9.85
C LYS A 334 -7.07 -13.59 8.60
N PHE A 335 -8.04 -13.32 7.74
CA PHE A 335 -8.07 -13.98 6.43
C PHE A 335 -7.35 -13.13 5.38
N GLY A 336 -6.46 -13.76 4.62
CA GLY A 336 -5.97 -13.25 3.35
C GLY A 336 -6.77 -13.89 2.23
N VAL A 337 -7.53 -13.07 1.50
CA VAL A 337 -8.44 -13.45 0.43
C VAL A 337 -7.81 -13.02 -0.89
N VAL A 338 -7.50 -13.98 -1.77
CA VAL A 338 -7.07 -13.67 -3.14
C VAL A 338 -8.29 -13.67 -4.05
N LEU A 339 -8.73 -12.48 -4.47
CA LEU A 339 -9.80 -12.31 -5.44
C LEU A 339 -9.32 -12.81 -6.80
N SER A 340 -9.96 -13.85 -7.31
CA SER A 340 -9.59 -14.53 -8.54
C SER A 340 -10.81 -14.66 -9.46
N PRO A 341 -10.65 -14.48 -10.78
CA PRO A 341 -11.71 -14.75 -11.76
C PRO A 341 -12.19 -16.20 -11.68
N PRO A 342 -13.37 -16.56 -12.21
CA PRO A 342 -14.50 -15.65 -12.36
C PRO A 342 -14.94 -15.15 -11.00
N TYR A 343 -15.23 -13.86 -10.96
CA TYR A 343 -15.58 -13.18 -9.71
C TYR A 343 -17.06 -13.39 -9.39
N ASP A 344 -17.33 -13.62 -8.11
CA ASP A 344 -18.68 -13.61 -7.55
C ASP A 344 -18.64 -12.88 -6.20
N PHE A 345 -18.76 -11.55 -6.25
CA PHE A 345 -18.66 -10.71 -5.06
C PHE A 345 -19.86 -10.88 -4.12
N GLU A 346 -21.01 -11.33 -4.63
CA GLU A 346 -22.20 -11.62 -3.81
C GLU A 346 -21.98 -12.87 -2.97
N ASP A 347 -21.57 -13.98 -3.58
CA ASP A 347 -21.26 -15.23 -2.87
C ASP A 347 -20.09 -15.09 -1.90
N LEU A 348 -19.05 -14.32 -2.28
CA LEU A 348 -17.95 -13.98 -1.36
C LEU A 348 -18.46 -13.21 -0.15
N ASN A 349 -19.28 -12.19 -0.36
CA ASN A 349 -19.84 -11.41 0.73
C ASN A 349 -20.76 -12.25 1.63
N ASP A 350 -21.60 -13.11 1.05
CA ASP A 350 -22.46 -14.03 1.80
C ASP A 350 -21.63 -14.95 2.70
N PHE A 351 -20.60 -15.58 2.14
CA PHE A 351 -19.70 -16.46 2.88
C PHE A 351 -19.03 -15.73 4.06
N PHE A 352 -18.39 -14.59 3.81
CA PHE A 352 -17.66 -13.87 4.87
C PHE A 352 -18.60 -13.22 5.91
N THR A 353 -19.85 -12.96 5.55
CA THR A 353 -20.86 -12.46 6.48
C THR A 353 -21.42 -13.57 7.38
N HIS A 354 -21.82 -14.69 6.79
CA HIS A 354 -22.67 -15.67 7.47
C HIS A 354 -21.90 -16.90 7.96
N ASP A 355 -20.85 -17.34 7.28
CA ASP A 355 -20.17 -18.59 7.62
C ASP A 355 -19.46 -18.49 8.99
N PRO A 356 -19.69 -19.40 9.95
CA PRO A 356 -19.01 -19.39 11.25
C PRO A 356 -17.48 -19.47 11.17
N LEU A 357 -16.92 -19.98 10.06
CA LEU A 357 -15.49 -19.98 9.78
C LEU A 357 -14.98 -18.53 9.61
N ALA A 358 -15.81 -17.66 9.04
CA ALA A 358 -15.51 -16.25 8.77
C ALA A 358 -15.57 -15.34 10.02
N ASP A 359 -15.77 -15.87 11.24
CA ASP A 359 -15.88 -15.07 12.46
C ASP A 359 -14.52 -14.57 12.99
N VAL A 360 -13.81 -13.80 12.16
CA VAL A 360 -12.56 -13.10 12.47
C VAL A 360 -12.77 -11.59 12.43
N ARG A 361 -12.06 -10.82 13.26
CA ARG A 361 -12.24 -9.35 13.31
C ARG A 361 -11.75 -8.61 12.07
N THR A 362 -10.76 -9.16 11.38
CA THR A 362 -10.09 -8.48 10.28
C THR A 362 -9.81 -9.46 9.16
N MET A 363 -9.87 -8.97 7.94
CA MET A 363 -9.54 -9.70 6.72
C MET A 363 -8.89 -8.73 5.74
N ARG A 364 -8.19 -9.28 4.74
CA ARG A 364 -7.62 -8.53 3.64
C ARG A 364 -7.98 -9.19 2.34
N ALA A 365 -8.39 -8.37 1.38
CA ALA A 365 -8.62 -8.79 0.02
C ALA A 365 -7.55 -8.20 -0.89
N SER A 366 -7.03 -9.01 -1.81
CA SER A 366 -6.09 -8.58 -2.84
C SER A 366 -6.38 -9.33 -4.14
N GLY A 367 -6.17 -8.67 -5.28
CA GLY A 367 -6.18 -9.36 -6.57
C GLY A 367 -5.02 -10.31 -6.75
N VAL A 368 -5.18 -11.22 -7.71
CA VAL A 368 -4.03 -11.92 -8.30
C VAL A 368 -3.09 -10.88 -8.93
N ASP A 369 -1.79 -11.03 -8.69
CA ASP A 369 -0.81 -10.15 -9.30
C ASP A 369 -0.79 -10.38 -10.82
N SER A 370 -1.09 -9.34 -11.59
CA SER A 370 -1.19 -9.37 -13.05
C SER A 370 0.15 -9.15 -13.74
N GLN A 371 1.20 -8.86 -13.00
CA GLN A 371 2.51 -8.60 -13.56
C GLN A 371 3.24 -9.90 -13.92
N ASP A 372 3.83 -9.93 -15.12
CA ASP A 372 4.74 -10.97 -15.62
C ASP A 372 4.20 -12.40 -15.49
N THR A 373 2.87 -12.57 -15.57
CA THR A 373 2.18 -13.85 -15.37
C THR A 373 1.34 -14.27 -16.55
N THR A 374 1.32 -15.57 -16.81
CA THR A 374 0.38 -16.18 -17.78
C THR A 374 -0.95 -16.58 -17.17
N PHE A 375 -1.16 -16.36 -15.86
CA PHE A 375 -2.38 -16.77 -15.15
C PHE A 375 -3.67 -16.30 -15.83
N PHE A 376 -3.69 -15.05 -16.32
CA PHE A 376 -4.90 -14.45 -16.90
C PHE A 376 -5.20 -14.88 -18.35
N HIS A 377 -4.30 -15.61 -19.02
CA HIS A 377 -4.44 -15.94 -20.43
C HIS A 377 -5.59 -16.90 -20.75
N ASP A 378 -6.00 -17.70 -19.77
CA ASP A 378 -7.01 -18.75 -19.95
C ASP A 378 -8.45 -18.27 -19.66
N PHE A 379 -8.65 -16.98 -19.35
CA PHE A 379 -9.96 -16.42 -19.01
C PHE A 379 -10.55 -15.61 -20.16
N THR A 380 -11.87 -15.71 -20.31
CA THR A 380 -12.64 -14.85 -21.21
C THR A 380 -12.87 -13.46 -20.62
N GLU A 381 -13.21 -12.47 -21.45
CA GLU A 381 -13.59 -11.13 -20.96
C GLU A 381 -14.77 -11.18 -19.97
N GLU A 382 -15.73 -12.08 -20.18
CA GLU A 382 -16.87 -12.29 -19.28
C GLU A 382 -16.45 -12.85 -17.91
N GLU A 383 -15.45 -13.75 -17.88
CA GLU A 383 -14.93 -14.28 -16.62
C GLU A 383 -14.05 -13.26 -15.88
N LEU A 384 -13.43 -12.33 -16.59
CA LEU A 384 -12.67 -11.23 -16.00
C LEU A 384 -13.57 -10.09 -15.50
N ASP A 385 -14.88 -10.14 -15.80
CA ASP A 385 -15.84 -9.14 -15.32
C ASP A 385 -16.04 -9.26 -13.79
N ASP A 386 -15.92 -8.12 -13.11
CA ASP A 386 -16.03 -7.97 -11.66
C ASP A 386 -17.50 -7.97 -11.19
N LYS A 387 -18.28 -8.95 -11.65
CA LYS A 387 -19.72 -9.00 -11.45
C LYS A 387 -20.11 -8.90 -9.95
N GLY A 388 -21.03 -8.01 -9.63
CA GLY A 388 -21.52 -7.81 -8.26
C GLY A 388 -20.69 -6.81 -7.44
N ARG A 389 -19.52 -6.38 -7.93
CA ARG A 389 -18.60 -5.53 -7.17
C ARG A 389 -19.17 -4.13 -6.95
N ASP A 390 -19.70 -3.52 -8.00
CA ASP A 390 -20.25 -2.16 -7.92
C ASP A 390 -21.55 -2.15 -7.11
N GLU A 391 -22.42 -3.16 -7.25
CA GLU A 391 -23.61 -3.27 -6.39
C GLU A 391 -23.24 -3.43 -4.91
N LEU A 392 -22.18 -4.18 -4.62
CA LEU A 392 -21.67 -4.35 -3.26
C LEU A 392 -21.05 -3.07 -2.72
N LYS A 393 -20.34 -2.30 -3.55
CA LYS A 393 -19.80 -0.99 -3.21
C LYS A 393 -20.92 0.00 -2.89
N ASP A 394 -21.95 0.08 -3.74
CA ASP A 394 -23.11 0.94 -3.54
C ASP A 394 -23.90 0.58 -2.28
N LYS A 395 -24.00 -0.72 -1.97
CA LYS A 395 -24.55 -1.19 -0.69
C LYS A 395 -23.71 -0.68 0.48
N TYR A 396 -22.39 -0.90 0.45
CA TYR A 396 -21.48 -0.47 1.50
C TYR A 396 -21.55 1.05 1.74
N PHE A 397 -21.55 1.85 0.68
CA PHE A 397 -21.59 3.30 0.78
C PHE A 397 -22.93 3.81 1.29
N ARG A 398 -24.05 3.24 0.84
CA ARG A 398 -25.37 3.56 1.42
C ARG A 398 -25.41 3.27 2.91
N ASP A 399 -24.85 2.14 3.34
CA ASP A 399 -24.80 1.76 4.74
C ASP A 399 -23.94 2.75 5.56
N LEU A 400 -22.77 3.15 5.05
CA LEU A 400 -21.93 4.19 5.69
C LEU A 400 -22.67 5.52 5.82
N ILE A 401 -23.38 5.95 4.77
CA ILE A 401 -24.12 7.22 4.74
C ILE A 401 -25.31 7.17 5.72
N GLN A 402 -26.10 6.09 5.72
CA GLN A 402 -27.38 6.02 6.43
C GLN A 402 -27.25 5.57 7.88
N ASN A 403 -26.35 4.62 8.17
CA ASN A 403 -26.32 3.91 9.46
C ASN A 403 -25.20 4.40 10.39
N ASN A 404 -24.39 5.37 9.96
CA ASN A 404 -23.25 5.89 10.72
C ASN A 404 -22.35 4.77 11.29
N ILE A 405 -22.14 3.73 10.46
CA ILE A 405 -21.35 2.57 10.85
C ILE A 405 -19.92 3.03 11.13
N ARG A 406 -19.36 2.53 12.23
CA ARG A 406 -17.95 2.76 12.56
C ARG A 406 -17.08 2.09 11.52
N HIS A 407 -16.53 2.91 10.65
CA HIS A 407 -15.66 2.46 9.58
C HIS A 407 -14.42 1.76 10.18
N ASP A 408 -13.86 2.27 11.27
CA ASP A 408 -12.67 1.73 11.98
C ASP A 408 -12.85 0.34 12.63
N ARG A 409 -14.10 -0.08 12.86
CA ARG A 409 -14.45 -1.35 13.51
C ARG A 409 -15.71 -1.94 12.89
N PRO A 410 -15.63 -2.44 11.65
CA PRO A 410 -16.80 -2.88 10.92
C PRO A 410 -17.50 -4.02 11.66
N GLU A 411 -18.83 -3.92 11.72
CA GLU A 411 -19.67 -5.03 12.13
C GLU A 411 -19.45 -6.22 11.20
N ARG A 412 -19.82 -7.43 11.65
CA ARG A 412 -19.51 -8.67 10.92
C ARG A 412 -20.03 -8.62 9.47
N GLU A 413 -21.20 -8.03 9.26
CA GLU A 413 -21.84 -7.88 7.95
C GLU A 413 -21.12 -6.92 7.00
N HIS A 414 -20.21 -6.07 7.51
CA HIS A 414 -19.46 -5.11 6.71
C HIS A 414 -17.98 -5.44 6.57
N ARG A 415 -17.44 -6.46 7.25
CA ARG A 415 -15.98 -6.72 7.26
C ARG A 415 -15.41 -6.99 5.87
N PHE A 416 -16.12 -7.73 5.02
CA PHE A 416 -15.66 -8.02 3.67
C PHE A 416 -15.74 -6.79 2.76
N MET A 417 -16.87 -6.08 2.80
CA MET A 417 -17.03 -4.81 2.07
C MET A 417 -15.98 -3.76 2.50
N HIS A 418 -15.69 -3.68 3.80
CA HIS A 418 -14.64 -2.82 4.35
C HIS A 418 -13.25 -3.22 3.84
N ALA A 419 -12.94 -4.52 3.79
CA ALA A 419 -11.68 -4.99 3.23
C ALA A 419 -11.53 -4.69 1.73
N LEU A 420 -12.64 -4.57 0.99
CA LEU A 420 -12.65 -4.23 -0.44
C LEU A 420 -12.60 -2.72 -0.70
N PHE A 421 -13.40 -1.94 0.03
CA PHE A 421 -13.72 -0.55 -0.31
C PHE A 421 -13.40 0.43 0.80
N GLY A 422 -13.28 -0.03 2.05
CA GLY A 422 -13.06 0.82 3.21
C GLY A 422 -11.59 1.05 3.53
N GLU A 423 -10.76 0.00 3.54
CA GLU A 423 -9.36 0.09 3.97
C GLU A 423 -8.54 1.19 3.24
N GLY A 424 -8.85 1.46 1.97
CA GLY A 424 -8.22 2.54 1.20
C GLY A 424 -8.59 3.92 1.73
N LEU A 425 -9.90 4.15 1.95
CA LEU A 425 -10.43 5.41 2.49
C LEU A 425 -9.88 5.70 3.88
N GLU A 426 -9.84 4.69 4.75
CA GLU A 426 -9.26 4.80 6.10
C GLU A 426 -7.81 5.23 6.12
N LYS A 427 -7.02 4.76 5.16
CA LYS A 427 -5.60 5.09 5.07
C LYS A 427 -5.40 6.46 4.45
N LEU A 428 -6.23 6.84 3.48
CA LEU A 428 -6.08 8.09 2.75
C LEU A 428 -6.62 9.31 3.51
N ILE A 429 -7.81 9.21 4.13
CA ILE A 429 -8.48 10.37 4.75
C ILE A 429 -7.57 11.07 5.79
N PRO A 430 -6.88 10.35 6.71
CA PRO A 430 -6.01 11.00 7.69
C PRO A 430 -4.74 11.61 7.08
N THR A 431 -4.35 11.21 5.86
CA THR A 431 -3.14 11.73 5.22
C THR A 431 -3.38 13.00 4.43
N ILE A 432 -4.61 13.23 3.95
CA ILE A 432 -5.01 14.47 3.27
C ILE A 432 -5.07 15.61 4.29
N LYS A 433 -4.07 16.49 4.28
CA LYS A 433 -3.96 17.61 5.21
C LYS A 433 -3.36 18.83 4.54
N ALA A 434 -3.79 20.02 4.94
CA ALA A 434 -3.24 21.25 4.36
C ALA A 434 -1.71 21.30 4.48
N THR A 435 -1.03 21.42 3.34
CA THR A 435 0.44 21.51 3.28
C THR A 435 0.93 22.75 2.55
N ASN A 436 2.23 23.03 2.69
CA ASN A 436 2.90 23.96 1.79
C ASN A 436 3.16 23.30 0.42
N PRO A 437 3.30 24.11 -0.65
CA PRO A 437 3.77 23.65 -1.96
C PRO A 437 5.03 22.77 -1.87
N PHE A 438 5.25 21.93 -2.89
CA PHE A 438 6.43 21.06 -2.90
C PHE A 438 7.74 21.84 -2.77
N PRO A 439 8.71 21.34 -1.98
CA PRO A 439 10.07 21.81 -2.05
C PRO A 439 10.70 21.50 -3.41
N GLU A 440 11.84 22.13 -3.70
CA GLU A 440 12.61 21.90 -4.92
C GLU A 440 13.01 20.42 -5.07
N VAL A 441 13.46 19.80 -3.99
CA VAL A 441 13.84 18.39 -3.90
C VAL A 441 12.77 17.64 -3.12
N TYR A 442 12.15 16.62 -3.73
CA TYR A 442 11.06 15.85 -3.13
C TYR A 442 11.25 14.34 -3.35
N HIS A 443 10.61 13.51 -2.52
CA HIS A 443 10.50 12.08 -2.79
C HIS A 443 9.07 11.55 -2.54
N PRO A 444 8.43 10.87 -3.50
CA PRO A 444 7.12 10.27 -3.29
C PRO A 444 7.15 9.12 -2.27
N GLY A 445 6.22 9.13 -1.30
CA GLY A 445 6.20 8.16 -0.18
C GLY A 445 5.98 6.68 -0.53
N GLY A 446 5.85 6.31 -1.80
CA GLY A 446 5.56 4.93 -2.23
C GLY A 446 6.72 3.95 -2.00
N ILE A 447 7.94 4.46 -1.80
CA ILE A 447 9.13 3.63 -1.57
C ILE A 447 9.42 3.56 -0.07
N CYS A 448 9.21 2.37 0.53
CA CYS A 448 9.70 2.11 1.88
C CYS A 448 11.24 2.04 1.90
N VAL A 449 11.85 2.28 3.07
CA VAL A 449 13.28 2.02 3.26
C VAL A 449 13.50 0.50 3.11
N PRO A 450 14.26 0.04 2.08
CA PRO A 450 14.45 -1.38 1.81
C PRO A 450 15.01 -2.11 3.03
N GLY A 451 14.50 -3.29 3.39
CA GLY A 451 15.05 -4.10 4.49
C GLY A 451 14.80 -3.57 5.92
N LEU A 452 14.36 -2.32 6.11
CA LEU A 452 14.19 -1.74 7.45
C LEU A 452 12.86 -2.16 8.11
N LYS A 453 11.75 -2.01 7.38
CA LYS A 453 10.42 -2.39 7.87
C LYS A 453 10.23 -3.90 7.89
N THR A 454 10.82 -4.61 6.93
CA THR A 454 10.86 -6.07 6.87
C THR A 454 12.13 -6.51 6.17
N LEU A 455 12.97 -7.27 6.87
CA LEU A 455 14.14 -7.91 6.31
C LEU A 455 13.85 -9.39 6.06
N PHE A 456 13.97 -9.85 4.82
CA PHE A 456 13.71 -11.26 4.50
C PHE A 456 15.01 -12.06 4.45
N LEU A 457 15.07 -13.18 5.17
CA LEU A 457 16.19 -14.10 5.20
C LEU A 457 15.81 -15.43 4.53
N THR A 458 16.51 -15.80 3.46
CA THR A 458 16.28 -17.06 2.73
C THR A 458 16.88 -18.26 3.47
N PRO A 459 16.47 -19.51 3.15
CA PRO A 459 17.15 -20.70 3.66
C PRO A 459 18.66 -20.75 3.38
N GLY A 460 19.10 -20.07 2.31
CA GLY A 460 20.51 -20.00 1.93
C GLY A 460 21.34 -18.99 2.72
N GLY A 461 20.70 -18.17 3.58
CA GLY A 461 21.38 -17.15 4.37
C GLY A 461 21.47 -15.77 3.71
N ASP A 462 20.75 -15.55 2.61
CA ASP A 462 20.72 -14.26 1.90
C ASP A 462 19.64 -13.32 2.45
N PHE A 463 19.97 -12.04 2.52
CA PHE A 463 19.07 -10.97 2.92
C PHE A 463 18.45 -10.28 1.69
N PHE A 464 17.13 -10.11 1.70
CA PHE A 464 16.36 -9.41 0.68
C PHE A 464 15.54 -8.27 1.29
N THR A 465 15.16 -7.31 0.45
CA THR A 465 14.42 -6.10 0.86
C THR A 465 13.08 -6.38 1.56
N CYS A 466 12.40 -7.49 1.24
CA CYS A 466 11.24 -8.07 1.93
C CYS A 466 10.92 -9.46 1.35
N GLU A 467 9.87 -10.12 1.85
CA GLU A 467 9.43 -11.45 1.41
C GLU A 467 8.76 -11.47 0.02
N LYS A 468 8.39 -10.29 -0.50
CA LYS A 468 7.83 -10.14 -1.85
C LYS A 468 8.89 -10.07 -2.95
N SER A 469 10.13 -9.81 -2.56
CA SER A 469 11.24 -9.70 -3.49
C SER A 469 11.46 -11.04 -4.19
N SER A 470 11.70 -11.00 -5.50
CA SER A 470 12.10 -12.22 -6.19
C SER A 470 13.47 -12.67 -5.70
N THR A 471 13.53 -13.89 -5.15
CA THR A 471 14.80 -14.54 -4.78
C THR A 471 15.49 -15.22 -5.97
N ALA A 472 14.90 -15.13 -7.17
CA ALA A 472 15.52 -15.60 -8.41
C ALA A 472 16.43 -14.52 -9.05
N SER A 473 16.41 -13.29 -8.51
CA SER A 473 17.21 -12.17 -8.98
C SER A 473 18.10 -11.60 -7.87
N ASP A 474 19.26 -11.05 -8.24
CA ASP A 474 20.14 -10.34 -7.32
C ASP A 474 19.72 -8.88 -7.10
N LEU A 475 18.83 -8.29 -7.90
CA LEU A 475 18.42 -6.88 -7.83
C LEU A 475 18.06 -6.45 -6.39
N LEU A 476 17.20 -7.21 -5.72
CA LEU A 476 16.68 -6.90 -4.39
C LEU A 476 17.40 -7.63 -3.24
N ARG A 477 18.51 -8.33 -3.52
CA ARG A 477 19.35 -8.93 -2.48
C ARG A 477 20.22 -7.85 -1.82
N LEU A 478 20.06 -7.61 -0.53
CA LEU A 478 20.82 -6.62 0.25
C LEU A 478 22.15 -7.16 0.79
N GLY A 479 22.36 -8.48 0.84
CA GLY A 479 23.57 -9.09 1.39
C GLY A 479 23.30 -10.50 1.90
N ASN A 480 24.07 -10.96 2.89
CA ASN A 480 23.90 -12.27 3.52
C ASN A 480 24.45 -12.31 4.95
N LEU A 481 24.30 -13.44 5.64
CA LEU A 481 24.75 -13.63 7.03
C LEU A 481 26.27 -13.50 7.24
N GLU A 482 27.09 -13.57 6.20
CA GLU A 482 28.54 -13.39 6.27
C GLU A 482 28.94 -11.93 6.06
N THR A 483 28.27 -11.23 5.14
CA THR A 483 28.62 -9.86 4.73
C THR A 483 27.81 -8.78 5.43
N GLY A 484 26.69 -9.13 6.05
CA GLY A 484 25.71 -8.16 6.57
C GLY A 484 24.90 -7.49 5.45
N LEU A 485 24.29 -6.35 5.77
CA LEU A 485 23.46 -5.56 4.85
C LEU A 485 24.28 -4.48 4.13
N ASP A 486 24.09 -4.37 2.82
CA ASP A 486 24.73 -3.38 1.96
C ASP A 486 23.82 -2.15 1.76
N ALA A 487 24.11 -1.08 2.50
CA ALA A 487 23.40 0.18 2.37
C ALA A 487 23.66 0.91 1.05
N ILE A 488 24.82 0.71 0.41
CA ILE A 488 25.10 1.29 -0.90
C ILE A 488 24.15 0.67 -1.93
N LYS A 489 23.99 -0.65 -1.89
CA LYS A 489 23.03 -1.35 -2.74
C LYS A 489 21.58 -0.96 -2.41
N GLY A 490 21.24 -0.84 -1.13
CA GLY A 490 19.92 -0.35 -0.71
C GLY A 490 19.58 1.02 -1.31
N MET A 491 20.51 1.98 -1.26
CA MET A 491 20.32 3.31 -1.86
C MET A 491 20.29 3.24 -3.39
N ALA A 492 21.19 2.47 -4.02
CA ALA A 492 21.19 2.29 -5.46
C ALA A 492 19.85 1.73 -5.98
N ASN A 493 19.19 0.84 -5.22
CA ASN A 493 17.87 0.33 -5.59
C ASN A 493 16.79 1.42 -5.56
N ILE A 494 16.79 2.28 -4.54
CA ILE A 494 15.85 3.41 -4.42
C ILE A 494 16.05 4.40 -5.57
N GLU A 495 17.30 4.77 -5.85
CA GLU A 495 17.65 5.69 -6.93
C GLU A 495 17.29 5.09 -8.29
N SER A 496 17.65 3.83 -8.56
CA SER A 496 17.35 3.15 -9.83
C SER A 496 15.85 3.09 -10.09
N TYR A 497 15.04 2.73 -9.08
CA TYR A 497 13.59 2.76 -9.24
C TYR A 497 13.07 4.18 -9.46
N SER A 498 13.58 5.16 -8.72
CA SER A 498 13.15 6.57 -8.84
C SER A 498 13.42 7.09 -10.25
N HIS A 499 14.56 6.73 -10.85
CA HIS A 499 14.97 7.13 -12.21
C HIS A 499 14.49 6.21 -13.33
N ALA A 500 13.87 5.05 -13.05
CA ALA A 500 13.27 4.21 -14.08
C ALA A 500 12.17 4.95 -14.88
N HIS A 501 11.62 6.04 -14.33
CA HIS A 501 10.73 6.95 -15.05
C HIS A 501 10.63 8.34 -14.36
N ASP A 502 10.76 9.43 -15.12
CA ASP A 502 10.81 10.83 -14.61
C ASP A 502 9.45 11.47 -14.27
N GLY A 503 8.35 10.76 -14.48
CA GLY A 503 6.98 11.28 -14.34
C GLY A 503 6.55 11.62 -12.91
N CYS A 504 7.33 11.21 -11.90
CA CYS A 504 6.99 11.47 -10.50
C CYS A 504 6.85 12.97 -10.20
N ARG A 505 7.62 13.83 -10.88
CA ARG A 505 7.58 15.30 -10.74
C ARG A 505 6.26 15.93 -11.20
N TYR A 506 5.53 15.22 -12.04
CA TYR A 506 4.27 15.65 -12.66
C TYR A 506 3.07 14.81 -12.16
N CYS A 507 3.30 13.91 -11.20
CA CYS A 507 2.29 12.99 -10.75
C CYS A 507 1.38 13.67 -9.72
N TYR A 508 0.10 13.81 -10.04
CA TYR A 508 -0.88 14.36 -9.10
C TYR A 508 -1.04 13.50 -7.84
N ALA A 509 -0.78 12.19 -7.91
CA ALA A 509 -0.85 11.31 -6.76
C ALA A 509 0.46 11.29 -5.93
N SER A 510 1.44 12.14 -6.22
CA SER A 510 2.79 12.06 -5.64
C SER A 510 2.86 12.21 -4.12
N ARG A 511 1.95 12.97 -3.50
CA ARG A 511 1.82 13.08 -2.04
C ARG A 511 1.35 11.79 -1.39
N HIS A 512 0.44 11.09 -2.07
CA HIS A 512 -0.18 9.86 -1.61
C HIS A 512 0.29 8.67 -2.45
N CYS A 513 1.55 8.70 -2.89
CA CYS A 513 2.12 7.64 -3.71
C CYS A 513 2.22 6.36 -2.87
N GLY A 514 1.57 5.28 -3.32
CA GLY A 514 1.57 3.98 -2.65
C GLY A 514 2.25 2.88 -3.44
N THR A 515 2.90 3.20 -4.56
CA THR A 515 3.45 2.20 -5.50
C THR A 515 4.66 1.49 -4.90
N CYS A 516 4.53 0.18 -4.67
CA CYS A 516 5.65 -0.65 -4.23
C CYS A 516 6.71 -0.81 -5.31
N PHE A 517 7.97 -0.48 -5.01
CA PHE A 517 9.07 -0.57 -5.97
C PHE A 517 9.39 -2.01 -6.41
N VAL A 518 9.07 -3.02 -5.59
CA VAL A 518 9.18 -4.44 -5.96
C VAL A 518 8.34 -4.76 -7.19
N LYS A 519 7.19 -4.10 -7.38
CA LYS A 519 6.34 -4.30 -8.57
C LYS A 519 6.93 -3.73 -9.85
N ALA A 520 8.06 -3.05 -9.82
CA ALA A 520 8.74 -2.64 -11.03
C ALA A 520 9.96 -3.51 -11.34
N SER A 521 10.28 -4.51 -10.51
CA SER A 521 11.41 -5.40 -10.80
C SER A 521 11.09 -6.30 -11.98
N ALA A 522 11.97 -6.34 -12.97
CA ALA A 522 11.95 -7.24 -14.10
C ALA A 522 13.35 -7.85 -14.26
N GLY A 523 13.54 -9.07 -13.76
CA GLY A 523 14.87 -9.66 -13.64
C GLY A 523 15.80 -8.79 -12.79
N GLU A 524 16.95 -8.41 -13.35
CA GLU A 524 18.03 -7.68 -12.67
C GLU A 524 17.90 -6.14 -12.68
N GLU A 525 16.79 -5.60 -13.19
CA GLU A 525 16.57 -4.15 -13.27
C GLU A 525 15.14 -3.72 -12.90
N PHE A 526 14.94 -2.41 -12.75
CA PHE A 526 13.60 -1.83 -12.65
C PHE A 526 13.13 -1.38 -14.03
N ASP A 527 12.05 -1.98 -14.53
CA ASP A 527 11.50 -1.64 -15.83
C ASP A 527 10.61 -0.38 -15.75
N GLY A 528 10.89 0.59 -16.61
CA GLY A 528 10.19 1.87 -16.64
C GLY A 528 8.75 1.78 -17.14
N ALA A 529 8.44 0.85 -18.05
CA ALA A 529 7.09 0.63 -18.56
C ALA A 529 6.22 -0.07 -17.50
N VAL A 530 6.75 -1.10 -16.84
CA VAL A 530 6.12 -1.77 -15.71
C VAL A 530 5.88 -0.79 -14.56
N LYS A 531 6.86 0.05 -14.23
CA LYS A 531 6.69 1.14 -13.26
C LYS A 531 5.53 2.06 -13.68
N MET A 532 5.47 2.46 -14.95
CA MET A 532 4.43 3.34 -15.46
C MET A 532 3.03 2.71 -15.34
N ASP A 533 2.88 1.44 -15.68
CA ASP A 533 1.60 0.73 -15.57
C ASP A 533 1.12 0.67 -14.11
N ASN A 534 2.03 0.36 -13.18
CA ASN A 534 1.75 0.44 -11.74
C ASN A 534 1.38 1.87 -11.30
N CYS A 535 2.06 2.90 -11.82
CA CYS A 535 1.75 4.29 -11.53
C CYS A 535 0.37 4.69 -12.07
N ASN A 536 -0.02 4.20 -13.25
CA ASN A 536 -1.33 4.44 -13.85
C ASN A 536 -2.45 3.84 -12.99
N ASN A 537 -2.28 2.59 -12.56
CA ASN A 537 -3.23 1.90 -11.69
C ASN A 537 -3.38 2.62 -10.34
N HIS A 538 -2.25 3.03 -9.73
CA HIS A 538 -2.27 3.80 -8.48
C HIS A 538 -2.99 5.15 -8.64
N ARG A 539 -2.71 5.88 -9.72
CA ARG A 539 -3.37 7.15 -10.04
C ARG A 539 -4.88 6.98 -10.21
N ALA A 540 -5.30 5.98 -10.97
CA ALA A 540 -6.72 5.66 -11.15
C ALA A 540 -7.41 5.31 -9.83
N GLY A 541 -6.77 4.48 -8.99
CA GLY A 541 -7.26 4.14 -7.65
C GLY A 541 -7.40 5.38 -6.76
N PHE A 542 -6.36 6.22 -6.69
CA PHE A 542 -6.39 7.46 -5.90
C PHE A 542 -7.50 8.42 -6.36
N ARG A 543 -7.69 8.61 -7.68
CA ARG A 543 -8.81 9.40 -8.22
C ARG A 543 -10.16 8.82 -7.81
N GLN A 544 -10.31 7.50 -7.83
CA GLN A 544 -11.54 6.84 -7.44
C GLN A 544 -11.80 7.03 -5.94
N GLU A 545 -10.79 6.87 -5.09
CA GLU A 545 -10.90 7.10 -3.65
C GLU A 545 -11.30 8.55 -3.36
N LEU A 546 -10.71 9.55 -4.02
CA LEU A 546 -11.14 10.95 -3.90
C LEU A 546 -12.63 11.13 -4.27
N THR A 547 -13.06 10.49 -5.36
CA THR A 547 -14.46 10.54 -5.83
C THR A 547 -15.40 9.89 -4.83
N ASP A 548 -15.01 8.75 -4.25
CA ASP A 548 -15.77 8.01 -3.26
C ASP A 548 -15.93 8.80 -1.95
N ILE A 549 -14.83 9.39 -1.44
CA ILE A 549 -14.85 10.24 -0.24
C ILE A 549 -15.80 11.41 -0.44
N MET A 550 -15.70 12.13 -1.57
CA MET A 550 -16.58 13.29 -1.83
C MET A 550 -18.04 12.86 -2.02
N THR A 551 -18.31 11.74 -2.71
CA THR A 551 -19.66 11.21 -2.88
C THR A 551 -20.32 10.92 -1.53
N ILE A 552 -19.60 10.28 -0.60
CA ILE A 552 -20.08 10.00 0.74
C ILE A 552 -20.29 11.29 1.54
N MET A 553 -19.32 12.22 1.49
CA MET A 553 -19.39 13.48 2.25
C MET A 553 -20.47 14.45 1.76
N GLU A 554 -20.85 14.39 0.48
CA GLU A 554 -21.97 15.16 -0.07
C GLU A 554 -23.32 14.77 0.54
N GLU A 555 -23.49 13.49 0.90
CA GLU A 555 -24.71 12.99 1.53
C GLU A 555 -24.63 12.99 3.07
N ASN A 556 -23.45 12.71 3.61
CA ASN A 556 -23.18 12.70 5.05
C ASN A 556 -21.83 13.36 5.36
N PRO A 557 -21.81 14.68 5.62
CA PRO A 557 -20.57 15.42 5.93
C PRO A 557 -19.79 14.91 7.16
N GLY A 558 -20.46 14.17 8.06
CA GLY A 558 -19.87 13.62 9.29
C GLY A 558 -19.42 12.15 9.20
N ALA A 559 -19.56 11.51 8.03
CA ALA A 559 -19.28 10.07 7.85
C ALA A 559 -17.88 9.64 8.31
N PHE A 560 -16.91 10.56 8.24
CA PHE A 560 -15.51 10.30 8.56
C PHE A 560 -15.00 11.05 9.81
N ASP A 561 -15.88 11.63 10.63
CA ASP A 561 -15.44 12.43 11.79
C ASP A 561 -14.63 11.61 12.80
N HIS A 562 -14.91 10.31 12.94
CA HIS A 562 -14.16 9.39 13.79
C HIS A 562 -12.70 9.15 13.31
N LEU A 563 -12.38 9.47 12.06
CA LEU A 563 -11.02 9.43 11.53
C LEU A 563 -10.24 10.72 11.84
N LYS A 564 -10.94 11.81 12.22
CA LYS A 564 -10.34 13.11 12.60
C LYS A 564 -9.87 13.17 14.06
N ASP A 565 -10.26 12.20 14.91
CA ASP A 565 -9.80 12.08 16.30
C ASP A 565 -8.32 11.59 16.42
N VAL A 566 -7.63 11.42 15.28
CA VAL A 566 -6.18 11.20 15.24
C VAL A 566 -5.51 12.58 15.20
N THR A 567 -5.20 13.10 16.39
CA THR A 567 -4.56 14.39 16.68
C THR A 567 -3.76 15.00 15.51
N LEU A 568 -4.37 15.96 14.81
CA LEU A 568 -3.63 16.94 14.02
C LEU A 568 -3.24 18.06 15.00
N ILE A 569 -1.97 18.09 15.40
CA ILE A 569 -1.36 19.23 16.09
C ILE A 569 -1.15 20.36 15.07
#